data_AF-A0A7Y4ZZ49-F1
#
_entry.id   AF-A0A7Y4ZZ49-F1
#
_cell.length_a   1.000
_cell.length_b   1.000
_cell.length_c   1.000
_cell.angle_alpha   90.00
_cell.angle_beta   90.00
_cell.angle_gamma   90.00
#
_symmetry.space_group_name_H-M   'P 1'
#
loop_
_entity.id
_entity.type
_entity.pdbx_description
1 polymer ?
#
loop_
_entity_poly.entity_id
_entity_poly.type
_entity_poly.pdbx_seq_one_letter_code
_entity_poly.pdbx_strand_id
1 'polypeptide(L)'
;MNILTIGAIIKKGRTACGLSQKALAEASHVSRVTIVNLEKGKVGDIGAIKLSDIAEIIGTPMFSTGKKMDFVKITLSNINTSYKKSMSASDLEQFMLSGEIQSGFEGQVMHLIDETPTSLVAGAVKQLAVKNNINAKLVWKNLAHVATEIKSPNKFWNAIG
;
A
#
# COMPACT_ATOMS: atom_id res chain seq x y z
N MET A 1 9.80 20.11 12.26
CA MET A 1 10.25 19.24 11.16
C MET A 1 10.26 20.09 9.89
N ASN A 2 11.35 20.16 9.12
CA ASN A 2 11.39 21.00 7.90
C ASN A 2 10.95 20.19 6.66
N ILE A 3 10.61 20.89 5.56
CA ILE A 3 10.06 20.24 4.35
C ILE A 3 11.05 19.29 3.68
N LEU A 4 12.35 19.55 3.79
CA LEU A 4 13.41 18.69 3.25
C LEU A 4 13.46 17.34 4.00
N THR A 5 13.39 17.38 5.33
CA THR A 5 13.33 16.18 6.17
C THR A 5 12.06 15.39 5.89
N ILE A 6 10.92 16.06 5.78
CA ILE A 6 9.64 15.43 5.43
C ILE A 6 9.76 14.74 4.05
N GLY A 7 10.25 15.45 3.03
CA GLY A 7 10.45 14.90 1.69
C GLY A 7 11.34 13.67 1.67
N ALA A 8 12.42 13.66 2.45
CA ALA A 8 13.31 12.52 2.59
C ALA A 8 12.63 11.31 3.28
N ILE A 9 11.84 11.57 4.33
CA ILE A 9 11.05 10.54 5.02
C ILE A 9 10.03 9.92 4.06
N ILE A 10 9.29 10.75 3.31
CA ILE A 10 8.31 10.28 2.33
C ILE A 10 8.98 9.43 1.26
N LYS A 11 10.10 9.90 0.68
CA LYS A 11 10.86 9.14 -0.33
C LYS A 11 11.28 7.78 0.21
N LYS A 12 11.86 7.75 1.41
CA LYS A 12 12.31 6.52 2.07
C LYS A 12 11.16 5.54 2.29
N GLY A 13 10.05 6.02 2.86
CA GLY A 13 8.86 5.20 3.11
C GLY A 13 8.25 4.66 1.82
N ARG A 14 8.09 5.50 0.80
CA ARG A 14 7.61 5.09 -0.52
C ARG A 14 8.45 3.97 -1.12
N THR A 15 9.78 4.11 -1.10
CA THR A 15 10.68 3.08 -1.63
C THR A 15 10.63 1.79 -0.82
N ALA A 16 10.48 1.87 0.50
CA ALA A 16 10.35 0.69 1.37
C ALA A 16 9.03 -0.06 1.13
N CYS A 17 7.97 0.66 0.77
CA CYS A 17 6.70 0.07 0.33
C CYS A 17 6.73 -0.42 -1.13
N GLY A 18 7.82 -0.23 -1.89
CA GLY A 18 7.91 -0.65 -3.28
C GLY A 18 7.10 0.21 -4.28
N LEU A 19 6.59 1.36 -3.86
CA LEU A 19 5.72 2.21 -4.68
C LEU A 19 6.53 3.15 -5.61
N SER A 20 6.02 3.37 -6.82
CA SER A 20 6.50 4.44 -7.70
C SER A 20 5.93 5.80 -7.24
N GLN A 21 6.53 6.90 -7.69
CA GLN A 21 5.96 8.25 -7.43
C GLN A 21 4.56 8.41 -8.05
N LYS A 22 4.30 7.75 -9.19
CA LYS A 22 2.99 7.74 -9.84
C LYS A 22 1.97 6.97 -8.98
N ALA A 23 2.35 5.80 -8.49
CA ALA A 23 1.49 4.98 -7.64
C ALA A 23 1.14 5.68 -6.32
N LEU A 24 2.13 6.30 -5.66
CA LEU A 24 1.87 7.08 -4.45
C LEU A 24 0.96 8.27 -4.73
N ALA A 25 1.16 8.97 -5.85
CA ALA A 25 0.33 10.10 -6.24
C ALA A 25 -1.14 9.67 -6.45
N GLU A 26 -1.37 8.58 -7.17
CA GLU A 26 -2.71 8.02 -7.39
C GLU A 26 -3.38 7.61 -6.08
N ALA A 27 -2.65 6.91 -5.20
CA ALA A 27 -3.14 6.44 -3.90
C ALA A 27 -3.47 7.57 -2.91
N SER A 28 -2.82 8.73 -3.05
CA SER A 28 -3.03 9.90 -2.18
C SER A 28 -3.82 11.02 -2.86
N HIS A 29 -4.37 10.77 -4.05
CA HIS A 29 -5.15 11.73 -4.83
C HIS A 29 -4.45 13.08 -5.05
N VAL A 30 -3.14 13.06 -5.25
CA VAL A 30 -2.34 14.24 -5.60
C VAL A 30 -1.69 14.08 -6.97
N SER A 31 -1.20 15.18 -7.54
CA SER A 31 -0.44 15.08 -8.80
C SER A 31 0.91 14.40 -8.58
N ARG A 32 1.40 13.68 -9.60
CA ARG A 32 2.78 13.15 -9.59
C ARG A 32 3.82 14.26 -9.35
N VAL A 33 3.59 15.45 -9.92
CA VAL A 33 4.48 16.61 -9.74
C VAL A 33 4.56 17.04 -8.27
N THR A 34 3.45 16.97 -7.53
CA THR A 34 3.41 17.22 -6.08
C THR A 34 4.34 16.28 -5.34
N ILE A 35 4.27 14.97 -5.60
CA ILE A 35 5.18 13.98 -4.98
C ILE A 35 6.64 14.25 -5.35
N VAL A 36 6.93 14.52 -6.63
CA VAL A 36 8.30 14.84 -7.10
C VAL A 36 8.87 16.06 -6.38
N ASN A 37 8.09 17.13 -6.25
CA ASN A 37 8.53 18.35 -5.60
C ASN A 37 8.66 18.18 -4.09
N LEU A 38 7.75 17.43 -3.46
CA LEU A 38 7.83 17.09 -2.03
C LEU A 38 9.11 16.32 -1.72
N GLU A 39 9.43 15.27 -2.49
CA GLU A 39 10.65 14.48 -2.30
C GLU A 39 11.94 15.26 -2.57
N LYS A 40 11.86 16.36 -3.33
CA LYS A 40 12.98 17.29 -3.59
C LYS A 40 13.04 18.45 -2.58
N GLY A 41 12.09 18.55 -1.64
CA GLY A 41 11.93 19.69 -0.74
C GLY A 41 11.62 21.01 -1.44
N LYS A 42 11.04 20.95 -2.65
CA LYS A 42 10.66 22.09 -3.48
C LYS A 42 9.14 22.28 -3.57
N VAL A 43 8.37 21.50 -2.82
CA VAL A 43 6.93 21.76 -2.74
C VAL A 43 6.77 23.07 -1.97
N GLY A 44 5.97 23.98 -2.52
CA GLY A 44 5.61 25.22 -1.85
C GLY A 44 4.66 24.90 -0.68
N ASP A 45 3.47 25.48 -0.71
CA ASP A 45 2.47 25.17 0.32
C ASP A 45 1.80 23.81 0.03
N ILE A 46 2.18 22.79 0.79
CA ILE A 46 1.47 21.50 0.83
C ILE A 46 0.58 21.50 2.07
N GLY A 47 -0.73 21.62 1.85
CA GLY A 47 -1.69 21.60 2.95
C GLY A 47 -1.54 20.34 3.82
N ALA A 48 -1.70 20.49 5.13
CA ALA A 48 -1.47 19.42 6.12
C ALA A 48 -2.29 18.15 5.86
N ILE A 49 -3.48 18.28 5.25
CA ILE A 49 -4.33 17.15 4.84
C ILE A 49 -3.63 16.29 3.80
N LYS A 50 -3.23 16.88 2.66
CA LYS A 50 -2.52 16.15 1.59
C LYS A 50 -1.24 15.50 2.08
N LEU A 51 -0.52 16.19 2.95
CA LEU A 51 0.69 15.63 3.54
C LEU A 51 0.39 14.44 4.45
N SER A 52 -0.69 14.51 5.24
CA SER A 52 -1.14 13.40 6.09
C SER A 52 -1.58 12.20 5.24
N ASP A 53 -2.34 12.41 4.16
CA ASP A 53 -2.78 11.35 3.25
C ASP A 53 -1.57 10.60 2.66
N ILE A 54 -0.57 11.34 2.15
CA ILE A 54 0.67 10.75 1.62
C ILE A 54 1.40 9.95 2.68
N ALA A 55 1.52 10.50 3.89
CA ALA A 55 2.22 9.89 5.02
C ALA A 55 1.53 8.60 5.50
N GLU A 56 0.20 8.56 5.46
CA GLU A 56 -0.62 7.41 5.83
C GLU A 56 -0.43 6.25 4.84
N ILE A 57 -0.42 6.51 3.53
CA ILE A 57 -0.21 5.46 2.51
C ILE A 57 1.11 4.71 2.71
N ILE A 58 2.19 5.39 3.12
CA ILE A 58 3.50 4.76 3.33
C ILE A 58 3.69 4.21 4.75
N GLY A 59 2.63 4.16 5.55
CA GLY A 59 2.63 3.66 6.93
C GLY A 59 3.51 4.49 7.88
N THR A 60 3.68 5.78 7.59
CA THR A 60 4.41 6.73 8.45
C THR A 60 3.49 7.91 8.82
N PRO A 61 2.36 7.66 9.48
CA PRO A 61 1.42 8.73 9.80
C PRO A 61 2.10 9.80 10.64
N MET A 62 1.83 11.06 10.33
CA MET A 62 2.49 12.22 10.95
C MET A 62 2.36 12.24 12.48
N PHE A 63 1.29 11.64 13.00
CA PHE A 63 0.96 11.57 14.44
C PHE A 63 1.09 10.14 15.00
N SER A 64 2.06 9.36 14.53
CA SER A 64 2.27 8.00 15.05
C SER A 64 2.68 7.99 16.52
N THR A 65 2.07 7.11 17.31
CA THR A 65 2.41 6.87 18.73
C THR A 65 3.66 5.97 18.91
N GLY A 66 4.36 5.61 17.84
CA GLY A 66 5.55 4.76 17.88
C GLY A 66 5.27 3.25 18.04
N LYS A 67 4.00 2.85 18.15
CA LYS A 67 3.63 1.43 18.23
C LYS A 67 3.81 0.73 16.88
N LYS A 68 4.55 -0.38 16.86
CA LYS A 68 4.66 -1.25 15.69
C LYS A 68 3.31 -1.90 15.40
N MET A 69 2.69 -1.52 14.29
CA MET A 69 1.45 -2.16 13.81
C MET A 69 1.75 -3.49 13.12
N ASP A 70 0.87 -4.46 13.27
CA ASP A 70 0.87 -5.72 12.51
C ASP A 70 -0.13 -5.56 11.35
N PHE A 71 0.35 -5.10 10.20
CA PHE A 71 -0.48 -4.80 9.05
C PHE A 71 -1.05 -6.06 8.41
N VAL A 72 -0.33 -7.20 8.45
CA VAL A 72 -0.88 -8.48 7.99
C VAL A 72 -2.12 -8.83 8.82
N LYS A 73 -2.02 -8.76 10.14
CA LYS A 73 -3.17 -9.03 11.03
C LYS A 73 -4.33 -8.05 10.83
N ILE A 74 -4.03 -6.75 10.72
CA ILE A 74 -5.07 -5.72 10.52
C ILE A 74 -5.77 -5.92 9.15
N THR A 75 -5.00 -6.24 8.11
CA THR A 75 -5.54 -6.52 6.77
C THR A 75 -6.45 -7.75 6.79
N LEU A 76 -6.04 -8.84 7.45
CA LEU A 76 -6.89 -10.02 7.63
C LEU A 76 -8.22 -9.68 8.31
N SER A 77 -8.17 -8.88 9.37
CA SER A 77 -9.39 -8.45 10.07
C SER A 77 -10.33 -7.63 9.16
N ASN A 78 -9.79 -6.89 8.18
CA ASN A 78 -10.59 -6.13 7.22
C ASN A 78 -11.23 -7.05 6.16
N ILE A 79 -10.45 -7.96 5.56
CA ILE A 79 -10.94 -8.79 4.45
C ILE A 79 -11.78 -9.99 4.89
N ASN A 80 -11.68 -10.44 6.15
CA ASN A 80 -12.44 -11.59 6.65
C ASN A 80 -13.82 -11.23 7.23
N THR A 81 -14.22 -9.96 7.25
CA THR A 81 -15.40 -9.48 8.01
C THR A 81 -16.72 -10.15 7.65
N SER A 82 -16.89 -10.61 6.41
CA SER A 82 -18.19 -11.11 5.90
C SER A 82 -18.14 -12.55 5.37
N TYR A 83 -17.05 -13.28 5.60
CA TYR A 83 -16.83 -14.60 4.99
C TYR A 83 -16.86 -15.73 6.02
N LYS A 84 -17.58 -16.82 5.68
CA LYS A 84 -17.67 -18.02 6.55
C LYS A 84 -16.34 -18.75 6.70
N LYS A 85 -15.55 -18.78 5.62
CA LYS A 85 -14.19 -19.32 5.61
C LYS A 85 -13.23 -18.15 5.81
N SER A 86 -12.47 -18.16 6.90
CA SER A 86 -11.48 -17.11 7.16
C SER A 86 -10.16 -17.42 6.47
N MET A 87 -9.61 -16.44 5.75
CA MET A 87 -8.24 -16.47 5.26
C MET A 87 -7.28 -16.38 6.48
N SER A 88 -6.28 -17.25 6.53
CA SER A 88 -5.21 -17.20 7.54
C SER A 88 -4.09 -16.25 7.11
N ALA A 89 -3.15 -15.95 8.03
CA ALA A 89 -1.97 -15.16 7.69
C ALA A 89 -1.08 -15.84 6.65
N SER A 90 -0.98 -17.17 6.70
CA SER A 90 -0.24 -17.94 5.70
C SER A 90 -0.93 -17.90 4.33
N ASP A 91 -2.26 -17.95 4.29
CA ASP A 91 -3.02 -17.86 3.04
C ASP A 91 -2.84 -16.48 2.40
N LEU A 92 -2.97 -15.39 3.19
CA LEU A 92 -2.77 -14.03 2.70
C LEU A 92 -1.33 -13.82 2.21
N GLU A 93 -0.34 -14.33 2.95
CA GLU A 93 1.05 -14.27 2.54
C GLU A 93 1.28 -15.02 1.23
N GLN A 94 0.80 -16.27 1.11
CA GLN A 94 0.92 -17.03 -0.13
C GLN A 94 0.27 -16.30 -1.30
N PHE A 95 -0.97 -15.84 -1.14
CA PHE A 95 -1.68 -15.05 -2.15
C PHE A 95 -0.89 -13.80 -2.59
N MET A 96 -0.44 -12.97 -1.64
CA MET A 96 0.27 -11.72 -1.99
C MET A 96 1.63 -12.00 -2.65
N LEU A 97 2.30 -13.09 -2.27
CA LEU A 97 3.61 -13.46 -2.80
C LEU A 97 3.58 -14.22 -4.12
N SER A 98 2.52 -14.98 -4.42
CA SER A 98 2.37 -15.70 -5.69
C SER A 98 1.53 -14.95 -6.71
N GLY A 99 0.55 -14.16 -6.25
CA GLY A 99 -0.50 -13.61 -7.12
C GLY A 99 -1.51 -14.65 -7.58
N GLU A 100 -1.59 -15.81 -6.93
CA GLU A 100 -2.52 -16.87 -7.28
C GLU A 100 -3.72 -16.87 -6.32
N ILE A 101 -4.93 -16.81 -6.89
CA ILE A 101 -6.17 -16.84 -6.11
C ILE A 101 -6.45 -18.29 -5.69
N GLN A 102 -6.36 -18.57 -4.39
CA GLN A 102 -6.72 -19.90 -3.88
C GLN A 102 -8.24 -20.08 -3.84
N SER A 103 -8.68 -21.30 -4.17
CA SER A 103 -10.11 -21.60 -4.24
C SER A 103 -10.84 -21.37 -2.91
N GLY A 104 -11.97 -20.68 -3.00
CA GLY A 104 -12.82 -20.31 -1.87
C GLY A 104 -12.37 -19.05 -1.12
N PHE A 105 -11.44 -18.28 -1.69
CA PHE A 105 -11.02 -16.97 -1.18
C PHE A 105 -11.22 -15.82 -2.19
N GLU A 106 -11.94 -16.06 -3.29
CA GLU A 106 -12.16 -15.11 -4.37
C GLU A 106 -12.78 -13.80 -3.86
N GLY A 107 -13.75 -13.89 -2.94
CA GLY A 107 -14.39 -12.72 -2.35
C GLY A 107 -13.44 -11.90 -1.48
N GLN A 108 -12.63 -12.54 -0.63
CA GLN A 108 -11.62 -11.85 0.18
C GLN A 108 -10.56 -11.19 -0.69
N VAL A 109 -10.17 -11.83 -1.80
CA VAL A 109 -9.25 -11.26 -2.78
C VAL A 109 -9.86 -10.03 -3.47
N MET A 110 -11.12 -10.09 -3.89
CA MET A 110 -11.82 -8.91 -4.43
C MET A 110 -11.87 -7.77 -3.40
N HIS A 111 -12.24 -8.07 -2.16
CA HIS A 111 -12.26 -7.07 -1.08
C HIS A 111 -10.86 -6.46 -0.88
N LEU A 112 -9.80 -7.28 -0.85
CA LEU A 112 -8.44 -6.79 -0.70
C LEU A 112 -8.03 -5.82 -1.83
N ILE A 113 -8.41 -6.15 -3.06
CA ILE A 113 -7.98 -5.42 -4.26
C ILE A 113 -8.80 -4.13 -4.48
N ASP A 114 -10.10 -4.15 -4.19
CA ASP A 114 -11.01 -3.07 -4.53
C ASP A 114 -11.52 -2.25 -3.35
N GLU A 115 -11.58 -2.83 -2.15
CA GLU A 115 -12.22 -2.19 -0.98
C GLU A 115 -11.24 -1.88 0.16
N THR A 116 -10.14 -2.65 0.29
CA THR A 116 -9.18 -2.41 1.37
C THR A 116 -8.42 -1.10 1.14
N PRO A 117 -8.32 -0.23 2.18
CA PRO A 117 -7.53 0.98 2.10
C PRO A 117 -6.08 0.72 1.66
N THR A 118 -5.60 1.48 0.68
CA THR A 118 -4.24 1.32 0.12
C THR A 118 -3.14 1.41 1.17
N SER A 119 -3.34 2.18 2.26
CA SER A 119 -2.41 2.25 3.39
C SER A 119 -2.24 0.90 4.11
N LEU A 120 -3.31 0.13 4.27
CA LEU A 120 -3.26 -1.21 4.86
C LEU A 120 -2.55 -2.19 3.93
N VAL A 121 -2.89 -2.18 2.64
CA VAL A 121 -2.24 -3.02 1.63
C VAL A 121 -0.74 -2.70 1.55
N ALA A 122 -0.36 -1.42 1.50
CA ALA A 122 1.04 -0.99 1.48
C ALA A 122 1.81 -1.39 2.75
N GLY A 123 1.15 -1.33 3.91
CA GLY A 123 1.70 -1.83 5.16
C GLY A 123 1.95 -3.34 5.13
N ALA A 124 0.98 -4.13 4.64
CA ALA A 124 1.10 -5.58 4.52
C ALA A 124 2.21 -5.96 3.51
N VAL A 125 2.23 -5.32 2.33
CA VAL A 125 3.29 -5.49 1.32
C VAL A 125 4.67 -5.24 1.94
N LYS A 126 4.85 -4.12 2.66
CA LYS A 126 6.12 -3.79 3.31
C LYS A 126 6.51 -4.84 4.34
N GLN A 127 5.56 -5.33 5.15
CA GLN A 127 5.83 -6.35 6.15
C GLN A 127 6.23 -7.69 5.55
N LEU A 128 5.50 -8.16 4.53
CA LEU A 128 5.80 -9.41 3.85
C LEU A 128 7.12 -9.34 3.08
N ALA A 129 7.42 -8.20 2.46
CA ALA A 129 8.69 -7.97 1.77
C ALA A 129 9.89 -8.06 2.73
N VAL A 130 9.78 -7.41 3.90
CA VAL A 130 10.82 -7.49 4.95
C VAL A 130 10.92 -8.91 5.51
N LYS A 131 9.80 -9.56 5.80
CA LYS A 131 9.76 -10.93 6.35
C LYS A 131 10.41 -11.95 5.42
N ASN A 132 10.15 -11.85 4.12
CA ASN A 132 10.63 -12.80 3.11
C ASN A 132 11.92 -12.37 2.40
N ASN A 133 12.51 -11.22 2.79
CA ASN A 133 13.70 -10.65 2.17
C ASN A 133 13.57 -10.49 0.63
N ILE A 134 12.44 -9.99 0.17
CA ILE A 134 12.16 -9.76 -1.24
C ILE A 134 11.91 -8.28 -1.53
N ASN A 135 11.97 -7.91 -2.81
CA ASN A 135 11.60 -6.57 -3.24
C ASN A 135 10.08 -6.37 -3.15
N ALA A 136 9.63 -5.41 -2.33
CA ALA A 136 8.22 -5.04 -2.18
C ALA A 136 7.51 -4.73 -3.52
N LYS A 137 8.25 -4.26 -4.52
CA LYS A 137 7.74 -4.02 -5.87
C LYS A 137 7.21 -5.31 -6.53
N LEU A 138 7.79 -6.47 -6.23
CA LEU A 138 7.33 -7.75 -6.78
C LEU A 138 5.93 -8.10 -6.26
N VAL A 139 5.69 -7.89 -4.96
CA VAL A 139 4.37 -8.13 -4.33
C VAL A 139 3.31 -7.24 -4.98
N TRP A 140 3.61 -5.96 -5.22
CA TRP A 140 2.69 -5.07 -5.94
C TRP A 140 2.39 -5.54 -7.36
N LYS A 141 3.38 -6.09 -8.08
CA LYS A 141 3.18 -6.63 -9.42
C LYS A 141 2.23 -7.82 -9.43
N ASN A 142 2.35 -8.71 -8.45
CA ASN A 142 1.43 -9.84 -8.28
C ASN A 142 0.01 -9.34 -8.03
N LEU A 143 -0.16 -8.37 -7.13
CA LEU A 143 -1.48 -7.79 -6.87
C LEU A 143 -2.07 -7.07 -8.10
N ALA A 144 -1.25 -6.34 -8.87
CA ALA A 144 -1.70 -5.69 -10.09
C ALA A 144 -2.08 -6.70 -11.20
N HIS A 145 -1.36 -7.84 -11.26
CA HIS A 145 -1.73 -8.94 -12.14
C HIS A 145 -3.11 -9.49 -11.77
N VAL A 146 -3.32 -9.83 -10.50
CA VAL A 146 -4.62 -10.28 -9.99
C VAL A 146 -5.72 -9.26 -10.26
N ALA A 147 -5.46 -7.98 -9.99
CA ALA A 147 -6.40 -6.90 -10.27
C ALA A 147 -6.82 -6.85 -11.75
N THR A 148 -5.89 -7.16 -12.66
CA THR A 148 -6.17 -7.25 -14.10
C THR A 148 -7.02 -8.47 -14.43
N GLU A 149 -6.71 -9.64 -13.85
CA GLU A 149 -7.45 -10.89 -14.05
C GLU A 149 -8.91 -10.77 -13.59
N ILE A 150 -9.13 -10.17 -12.42
CA ILE A 150 -10.48 -9.95 -11.87
C ILE A 150 -11.19 -8.73 -12.47
N LYS A 151 -10.54 -8.00 -13.40
CA LYS A 151 -11.05 -6.79 -14.05
C LYS A 151 -11.46 -5.69 -13.05
N SER A 152 -10.60 -5.46 -12.06
CA SER A 152 -10.77 -4.39 -11.07
C SER A 152 -11.01 -3.04 -11.75
N PRO A 153 -12.00 -2.25 -11.31
CA PRO A 153 -12.24 -0.90 -11.82
C PRO A 153 -11.26 0.14 -11.22
N ASN A 154 -10.46 -0.23 -10.22
CA ASN A 154 -9.61 0.69 -9.49
C ASN A 154 -8.39 1.13 -10.33
N LYS A 155 -8.39 2.40 -10.73
CA LYS A 155 -7.33 2.99 -11.57
C LYS A 155 -5.95 3.01 -10.91
N PHE A 156 -5.88 2.84 -9.58
CA PHE A 156 -4.62 2.69 -8.86
C PHE A 156 -3.73 1.60 -9.46
N TRP A 157 -4.32 0.48 -9.89
CA TRP A 157 -3.58 -0.64 -10.46
C TRP A 157 -2.85 -0.28 -11.76
N ASN A 158 -3.35 0.69 -12.53
CA ASN A 158 -2.66 1.23 -13.72
C ASN A 158 -1.44 2.12 -13.38
N ALA A 159 -1.28 2.48 -12.11
CA ALA A 159 -0.13 3.23 -11.62
C ALA A 159 0.96 2.31 -11.04
N ILE A 160 0.65 1.03 -10.84
CA ILE A 160 1.58 -0.04 -10.49
C ILE A 160 2.23 -0.58 -11.77
N GLY A 161 3.56 -0.74 -11.77
CA GLY A 161 4.34 -1.23 -12.92
C GLY A 161 5.68 -1.81 -12.51
#